data_AF-A0A0D7K5H3-F1
#
_entry.id   AF-A0A0D7K5H3-F1
#
_cell.length_a   1.000
_cell.length_b   1.000
_cell.length_c   1.000
_cell.angle_alpha   90.00
_cell.angle_beta   90.00
_cell.angle_gamma   90.00
#
_symmetry.space_group_name_H-M   'P 1'
#
loop_
_entity.id
_entity.type
_entity.pdbx_description
1 polymer ?
#
loop_
_entity_poly.entity_id
_entity_poly.type
_entity_poly.pdbx_seq_one_letter_code
_entity_poly.pdbx_strand_id
1 'polypeptide(L)'
;MTSSTPLTLDMPAPTAGELKAARIAAGLSQVQAAELMGYPVQQGSRGGLQSRTWQALESETDERTMQGPVFAMFLLLTGQHPTHALVNKT
;
A
#
# COMPACT_ATOMS: atom_id res chain seq x y z
N MET A 1 -2.94 30.09 20.72
CA MET A 1 -3.18 28.70 20.26
C MET A 1 -3.41 28.76 18.76
N THR A 2 -2.44 28.40 17.94
CA THR A 2 -2.67 28.28 16.49
C THR A 2 -3.51 27.03 16.28
N SER A 3 -4.80 27.21 15.97
CA SER A 3 -5.67 26.10 15.57
C SER A 3 -5.18 25.61 14.22
N SER A 4 -4.48 24.47 14.18
CA SER A 4 -4.12 23.83 12.92
C SER A 4 -5.37 23.18 12.36
N THR A 5 -5.89 23.69 11.25
CA THR A 5 -6.94 22.99 10.50
C THR A 5 -6.46 21.57 10.17
N PRO A 6 -7.27 20.52 10.44
CA PRO A 6 -6.90 19.15 10.08
C PRO A 6 -6.68 19.00 8.57
N LEU A 7 -5.66 18.25 8.18
CA LEU A 7 -5.42 17.91 6.78
C LEU A 7 -6.51 16.95 6.30
N THR A 8 -7.12 17.26 5.16
CA THR A 8 -8.05 16.36 4.47
C THR A 8 -7.36 15.82 3.22
N LEU A 9 -7.32 14.50 3.07
CA LEU A 9 -6.78 13.81 1.90
C LEU A 9 -7.89 13.09 1.17
N ASP A 10 -7.91 13.21 -0.17
CA ASP A 10 -8.68 12.31 -1.01
C ASP A 10 -7.97 10.94 -1.03
N MET A 11 -8.69 9.90 -0.66
CA MET A 11 -8.14 8.56 -0.43
C MET A 11 -9.08 7.50 -1.02
N PRO A 12 -9.24 7.45 -2.35
CA PRO A 12 -10.06 6.44 -2.99
C PRO A 12 -9.44 5.05 -2.81
N ALA A 13 -10.29 4.02 -2.74
CA ALA A 13 -9.81 2.64 -2.80
C ALA A 13 -9.26 2.36 -4.22
N PRO A 14 -8.07 1.74 -4.35
CA PRO A 14 -7.52 1.39 -5.65
C PRO A 14 -8.21 0.15 -6.21
N THR A 15 -8.19 0.02 -7.53
CA THR A 15 -8.36 -1.26 -8.20
C THR A 15 -7.15 -2.18 -7.94
N ALA A 16 -7.33 -3.50 -8.14
CA ALA A 16 -6.23 -4.46 -8.06
C ALA A 16 -5.06 -4.11 -8.99
N GLY A 17 -5.37 -3.60 -10.19
CA GLY A 17 -4.38 -3.15 -11.17
C GLY A 17 -3.60 -1.92 -10.71
N GLU A 18 -4.27 -0.92 -10.13
CA GLU A 18 -3.62 0.28 -9.59
C GLU A 18 -2.71 -0.04 -8.40
N LEU A 19 -3.15 -0.90 -7.48
CA LEU A 19 -2.32 -1.35 -6.37
C LEU A 19 -1.05 -2.05 -6.89
N LYS A 20 -1.21 -2.98 -7.84
CA LYS A 20 -0.09 -3.70 -8.45
C LYS A 20 0.87 -2.76 -9.19
N ALA A 21 0.33 -1.79 -9.93
CA ALA A 21 1.13 -0.80 -10.65
C ALA A 21 1.96 0.06 -9.68
N ALA A 22 1.33 0.58 -8.62
CA ALA A 22 2.01 1.37 -7.59
C ALA A 22 3.10 0.54 -6.88
N ARG A 23 2.86 -0.74 -6.61
CA ARG A 23 3.88 -1.62 -6.02
C ARG A 23 5.08 -1.81 -6.94
N ILE A 24 4.84 -2.07 -8.23
CA ILE A 24 5.91 -2.26 -9.21
C ILE A 24 6.71 -0.97 -9.39
N ALA A 25 6.04 0.18 -9.44
CA ALA A 25 6.70 1.49 -9.54
C ALA A 25 7.55 1.82 -8.29
N ALA A 26 7.17 1.33 -7.10
CA ALA A 26 8.00 1.40 -5.90
C ALA A 26 9.19 0.41 -5.90
N GLY A 27 9.31 -0.47 -6.91
CA GLY A 27 10.36 -1.49 -6.96
C GLY A 27 10.20 -2.62 -5.92
N LEU A 28 8.99 -2.84 -5.40
CA LEU A 28 8.75 -3.81 -4.33
C LEU A 28 8.20 -5.15 -4.86
N SER A 29 8.66 -6.25 -4.28
CA SER A 29 7.95 -7.53 -4.35
C SER A 29 6.67 -7.49 -3.50
N GLN A 30 5.73 -8.43 -3.73
CA GLN A 30 4.53 -8.54 -2.91
C GLN A 30 4.85 -8.79 -1.42
N VAL A 31 5.94 -9.51 -1.13
CA VAL A 31 6.39 -9.76 0.25
C VAL A 31 6.88 -8.46 0.89
N GLN A 32 7.76 -7.72 0.21
CA GLN A 32 8.27 -6.45 0.75
C GLN A 32 7.16 -5.42 0.96
N ALA A 33 6.20 -5.35 0.05
CA ALA A 33 5.06 -4.45 0.20
C ALA A 33 4.13 -4.88 1.36
N ALA A 34 3.94 -6.19 1.55
CA ALA A 34 3.23 -6.73 2.71
C ALA A 34 3.94 -6.39 4.01
N GLU A 35 5.27 -6.58 4.09
CA GLU A 35 6.07 -6.23 5.27
C GLU A 35 6.00 -4.74 5.59
N LEU A 36 6.15 -3.87 4.57
CA LEU A 36 6.04 -2.42 4.70
C LEU A 36 4.70 -2.00 5.33
N MET A 37 3.61 -2.65 4.92
CA MET A 37 2.24 -2.33 5.36
C MET A 37 1.75 -3.20 6.53
N GLY A 38 2.59 -4.07 7.08
CA GLY A 38 2.25 -4.93 8.22
C GLY A 38 1.26 -6.07 7.90
N TYR A 39 1.15 -6.49 6.63
CA TYR A 39 0.37 -7.67 6.26
C TYR A 39 1.11 -8.99 6.55
N PRO A 40 0.41 -10.08 6.90
CA PRO A 40 1.05 -11.36 7.20
C PRO A 40 1.89 -11.90 6.04
N VAL A 41 3.10 -12.37 6.37
CA VAL A 41 4.02 -13.10 5.50
C VAL A 41 4.22 -14.51 6.06
N GLN A 42 4.24 -15.51 5.19
CA GLN A 42 4.36 -16.92 5.55
C GLN A 42 5.21 -17.69 4.53
N GLN A 43 5.68 -18.89 4.89
CA GLN A 43 6.29 -19.78 3.91
C GLN A 43 5.30 -20.17 2.81
N GLY A 44 5.76 -20.12 1.57
CA GLY A 44 5.03 -20.53 0.40
C GLY A 44 5.32 -21.96 -0.02
N SER A 45 4.49 -22.47 -0.91
CA SER A 45 4.53 -23.87 -1.37
C SER A 45 5.83 -24.27 -2.08
N ARG A 46 6.61 -23.30 -2.56
CA ARG A 46 7.88 -23.50 -3.27
C ARG A 46 9.11 -23.08 -2.43
N GLY A 47 8.97 -22.99 -1.11
CA GLY A 47 10.07 -22.68 -0.18
C GLY A 47 10.45 -21.20 -0.05
N GLY A 48 9.86 -20.30 -0.85
CA GLY A 48 10.00 -18.85 -0.69
C GLY A 48 8.93 -18.24 0.24
N LEU A 49 9.11 -16.99 0.66
CA LEU A 49 8.07 -16.26 1.40
C LEU A 49 6.94 -15.78 0.50
N GLN A 50 5.74 -15.66 1.05
CA GLN A 50 4.57 -15.09 0.38
C GLN A 50 3.66 -14.33 1.35
N SER A 51 2.92 -13.35 0.83
CA SER A 51 1.75 -12.79 1.53
C SER A 51 0.48 -13.12 0.75
N ARG A 52 -0.36 -14.00 1.31
CA ARG A 52 -1.65 -14.37 0.70
C ARG A 52 -2.61 -13.18 0.65
N THR A 53 -2.55 -12.31 1.66
CA THR A 53 -3.39 -11.12 1.71
C THR A 53 -3.01 -10.16 0.60
N TRP A 54 -1.72 -9.84 0.44
CA TRP A 54 -1.28 -8.95 -0.64
C TRP A 54 -1.57 -9.52 -2.03
N GLN A 55 -1.31 -10.82 -2.22
CA GLN A 55 -1.64 -11.52 -3.47
C GLN A 55 -3.11 -11.38 -3.86
N ALA A 56 -4.01 -11.48 -2.88
CA ALA A 56 -5.43 -11.33 -3.12
C ALA A 56 -5.84 -9.90 -3.45
N LEU A 57 -5.26 -8.91 -2.76
CA LEU A 57 -5.52 -7.50 -3.05
C LEU A 57 -5.10 -7.09 -4.47
N GLU A 58 -4.15 -7.80 -5.08
CA GLU A 58 -3.71 -7.61 -6.47
C GLU A 58 -4.37 -8.57 -7.47
N SER A 59 -5.32 -9.38 -7.03
CA SER A 59 -6.01 -10.35 -7.88
C SER A 59 -7.26 -9.74 -8.50
N GLU A 60 -7.40 -9.83 -9.82
CA GLU A 60 -8.61 -9.38 -10.53
C GLU A 60 -9.83 -10.26 -10.29
N THR A 61 -9.62 -11.49 -9.82
CA THR A 61 -10.70 -12.46 -9.54
C THR A 61 -11.05 -12.56 -8.07
N ASP A 62 -10.36 -11.82 -7.20
CA ASP A 62 -10.65 -11.79 -5.77
C ASP A 62 -11.43 -10.51 -5.46
N GLU A 63 -12.46 -10.60 -4.62
CA GLU A 63 -13.30 -9.45 -4.28
C GLU A 63 -12.65 -8.49 -3.26
N ARG A 64 -11.53 -8.89 -2.66
CA ARG A 64 -10.82 -8.07 -1.68
C ARG A 64 -10.17 -6.87 -2.34
N THR A 65 -10.52 -5.68 -1.83
CA THR A 65 -9.90 -4.41 -2.21
C THR A 65 -9.11 -3.83 -1.05
N MET A 66 -8.01 -3.13 -1.36
CA MET A 66 -7.31 -2.35 -0.34
C MET A 66 -8.19 -1.14 0.03
N GLN A 67 -8.25 -0.81 1.32
CA GLN A 67 -8.97 0.38 1.75
C GLN A 67 -8.20 1.63 1.32
N GLY A 68 -8.92 2.65 0.84
CA GLY A 68 -8.31 3.87 0.32
C GLY A 68 -7.31 4.56 1.27
N PRO A 69 -7.60 4.72 2.57
CA PRO A 69 -6.62 5.27 3.51
C PRO A 69 -5.34 4.43 3.65
N VAL A 70 -5.45 3.10 3.54
CA VAL A 70 -4.28 2.20 3.57
C VAL A 70 -3.46 2.35 2.30
N PHE A 71 -4.11 2.48 1.15
CA PHE A 71 -3.43 2.73 -0.12
C PHE A 71 -2.76 4.11 -0.14
N ALA A 72 -3.42 5.15 0.35
CA ALA A 72 -2.82 6.48 0.48
C ALA A 72 -1.56 6.46 1.35
N MET A 73 -1.57 5.71 2.47
CA MET A 73 -0.38 5.51 3.29
C MET A 73 0.71 4.73 2.55
N PHE A 74 0.37 3.69 1.79
CA PHE A 74 1.33 2.98 0.94
C PHE A 74 1.99 3.91 -0.08
N LEU A 75 1.21 4.76 -0.75
CA LEU A 75 1.73 5.77 -1.67
C LEU A 75 2.63 6.79 -0.96
N LEU A 76 2.26 7.24 0.24
CA LEU A 76 3.06 8.17 1.04
C LEU A 76 4.40 7.56 1.47
N LEU A 77 4.40 6.32 1.96
CA LEU A 77 5.60 5.58 2.38
C LEU A 77 6.55 5.26 1.21
N THR A 78 6.00 5.14 -0.01
CA THR A 78 6.77 4.86 -1.22
C THR A 78 7.09 6.12 -2.04
N GLY A 79 6.70 7.31 -1.57
CA GLY A 79 6.94 8.57 -2.26
C GLY A 79 6.13 8.76 -3.56
N GLN A 80 5.05 8.02 -3.73
CA GLN A 80 4.21 8.00 -4.93
C GLN A 80 2.89 8.75 -4.77
N HIS A 81 2.60 9.31 -3.59
CA HIS A 81 1.33 10.01 -3.37
C HIS A 81 1.27 11.29 -4.23
N PRO A 82 0.16 11.54 -4.95
CA PRO A 82 0.14 12.53 -6.04
C PRO A 82 0.34 13.98 -5.59
N THR A 83 -0.03 14.31 -4.35
CA THR A 83 -0.07 15.70 -3.86
C THR A 83 0.71 15.93 -2.57
N HIS A 84 1.21 14.87 -1.92
CA HIS A 84 1.81 14.95 -0.59
C HIS A 84 3.00 14.00 -0.49
N ALA A 85 3.96 14.34 0.36
CA ALA A 85 5.09 13.49 0.68
C ALA A 85 5.28 13.46 2.20
N LEU A 86 5.74 12.32 2.73
CA LEU A 86 6.19 12.25 4.11
C LEU A 86 7.58 12.88 4.23
N VAL A 87 7.73 13.76 5.21
CA VAL A 87 8.99 14.39 5.55
C VAL A 87 9.25 14.22 7.04
N ASN A 88 10.51 14.00 7.41
CA ASN A 88 10.90 14.02 8.82
C ASN A 88 10.67 15.42 9.38
N LYS A 89 9.97 15.50 10.51
CA LYS A 89 9.87 16.76 11.24
C LYS A 89 11.24 17.08 11.83
N THR A 90 11.77 18.24 11.48
CA THR A 90 12.99 18.83 12.07
C THR A 90 12.68 19.45 13.41
#